data_AF-W4L2T0-F1
#
_entry.id   AF-W4L2T0-F1
#
_cell.length_a   1.000
_cell.length_b   1.000
_cell.length_c   1.000
_cell.angle_alpha   90.00
_cell.angle_beta   90.00
_cell.angle_gamma   90.00
#
_symmetry.space_group_name_H-M   'P 1'
#
loop_
_entity.id
_entity.type
_entity.pdbx_description
1 polymer ?
#
loop_
_entity_poly.entity_id
_entity_poly.type
_entity_poly.pdbx_seq_one_letter_code
_entity_poly.pdbx_strand_id
1 'polypeptide(L)' 'SIRVYTNEVHPETGGFSFGIGRAIWNNQGDEGQLFDQDGNVVSSYGYGSKSRL' A
#
# COMPACT_ATOMS: atom_id res chain seq x y z
N SER A 1 -9.30 10.92 -5.83
CA SER A 1 -8.74 9.60 -5.49
C SER A 1 -8.05 9.72 -4.14
N ILE A 2 -8.10 8.67 -3.32
CA ILE A 2 -7.34 8.60 -2.06
C ILE A 2 -6.00 7.95 -2.37
N ARG A 3 -4.91 8.51 -1.84
CA ARG A 3 -3.55 7.98 -2.02
C ARG A 3 -3.07 7.38 -0.71
N VAL A 4 -2.28 6.30 -0.84
CA VAL A 4 -1.65 5.63 0.29
C VAL A 4 -0.14 5.74 0.12
N TYR A 5 0.53 6.23 1.14
CA TYR A 5 1.95 6.56 1.15
C TYR A 5 2.69 5.70 2.16
N THR A 6 3.95 5.38 1.87
CA THR A 6 4.82 4.67 2.81
C THR A 6 5.42 5.61 3.85
N ASN A 7 5.90 6.78 3.46
CA ASN A 7 6.70 7.67 4.31
C ASN A 7 6.34 9.17 4.19
N GLU A 8 5.30 9.52 3.45
CA GLU A 8 4.91 10.92 3.22
C GLU A 8 3.48 11.18 3.68
N VAL A 9 3.18 12.40 4.13
CA VAL A 9 1.83 12.83 4.50
C VAL A 9 1.44 13.97 3.57
N HIS A 10 0.34 13.78 2.84
CA HIS A 10 -0.20 14.75 1.88
C HIS A 10 -1.65 15.09 2.24
N PRO A 11 -1.86 16.04 3.19
CA PRO A 11 -3.19 16.38 3.70
C PRO A 11 -4.17 16.84 2.61
N GLU A 12 -3.66 17.46 1.55
CA GLU A 12 -4.41 17.99 0.42
C GLU A 12 -5.07 16.90 -0.44
N THR A 13 -4.57 15.65 -0.37
CA THR A 13 -5.17 14.51 -1.06
C THR A 13 -5.99 13.61 -0.14
N GLY A 14 -6.07 13.96 1.16
CA GLY A 14 -6.67 13.12 2.19
C GLY A 14 -5.97 11.76 2.33
N GLY A 15 -4.69 11.67 1.93
CA GLY A 15 -3.97 10.41 1.82
C GLY A 15 -3.49 9.85 3.15
N PHE A 16 -3.50 8.52 3.28
CA PHE A 16 -2.99 7.79 4.44
C PHE A 16 -1.49 7.56 4.32
N SER A 17 -0.75 7.58 5.44
CA SER A 17 0.67 7.26 5.49
C SER A 17 0.99 6.23 6.55
N PHE A 18 1.84 5.25 6.22
CA PHE A 18 2.37 4.30 7.22
C PHE A 18 3.48 4.91 8.09
N GLY A 19 4.09 6.04 7.69
CA GLY A 19 5.20 6.66 8.41
C GLY A 19 6.49 5.83 8.43
N ILE A 20 6.64 4.87 7.51
CA ILE A 20 7.77 3.94 7.44
C ILE A 20 8.77 4.42 6.38
N GLY A 21 9.90 4.95 6.83
CA GLY A 21 11.00 5.43 5.96
C GLY A 21 11.89 4.34 5.34
N ARG A 22 11.43 3.08 5.30
CA ARG A 22 12.15 1.98 4.66
C ARG A 22 11.27 1.33 3.60
N ALA A 23 11.89 0.75 2.59
CA ALA A 23 11.17 -0.08 1.62
C ALA A 23 10.45 -1.20 2.35
N ILE A 24 9.12 -1.23 2.23
CA ILE A 24 8.28 -2.32 2.77
C ILE A 24 8.36 -3.52 1.82
N TRP A 25 8.54 -3.25 0.53
CA TRP A 25 8.54 -4.25 -0.52
C TRP A 25 9.97 -4.62 -0.92
N ASN A 26 10.19 -5.90 -1.16
CA ASN A 26 11.38 -6.36 -1.85
C ASN A 26 11.22 -6.13 -3.37
N ASN A 27 12.34 -6.05 -4.10
CA ASN A 27 12.32 -5.90 -5.56
C ASN A 27 12.04 -7.22 -6.33
N GLN A 28 11.66 -8.29 -5.62
CA GLN A 28 11.43 -9.62 -6.22
C GLN A 28 9.95 -9.87 -6.52
N GLY A 29 9.07 -9.03 -5.97
CA GLY A 29 7.63 -9.07 -6.20
C GLY A 29 6.86 -9.66 -5.03
N ASP A 30 5.71 -9.07 -4.76
CA ASP A 30 4.81 -9.41 -3.66
C ASP A 30 3.41 -8.81 -3.89
N GLU A 31 2.46 -9.10 -3.01
CA GLU A 31 1.15 -8.46 -2.95
C GLU A 31 1.03 -7.62 -1.68
N GLY A 32 0.76 -6.32 -1.84
CA GLY A 32 0.38 -5.45 -0.73
C GLY A 32 -1.13 -5.39 -0.60
N GLN A 33 -1.62 -5.64 0.61
CA GLN A 33 -3.04 -5.59 0.95
C GLN A 33 -3.31 -4.48 1.95
N LEU A 34 -4.41 -3.75 1.72
CA LEU A 34 -4.97 -2.77 2.65
C LEU A 34 -6.18 -3.39 3.32
N PHE A 35 -6.21 -3.33 4.64
CA PHE A 35 -7.29 -3.87 5.46
C PHE A 35 -8.12 -2.75 6.07
N ASP A 36 -9.42 -2.98 6.23
CA ASP A 36 -10.25 -2.16 7.11
C ASP A 36 -10.02 -2.53 8.60
N GLN A 37 -10.74 -1.84 9.49
CA GLN A 37 -10.66 -2.08 10.93
C GLN A 37 -11.14 -3.47 11.37
N ASP A 38 -11.97 -4.13 10.55
CA ASP A 38 -12.52 -5.46 10.82
C ASP A 38 -11.63 -6.58 10.24
N GLY A 39 -10.55 -6.20 9.54
CA GLY A 39 -9.59 -7.12 8.94
C GLY A 39 -9.95 -7.58 7.54
N ASN A 40 -10.91 -6.93 6.87
CA ASN A 40 -11.26 -7.27 5.48
C ASN A 40 -10.31 -6.56 4.50
N VAL A 41 -9.91 -7.25 3.43
CA VAL A 41 -9.13 -6.65 2.34
C VAL A 41 -10.01 -5.69 1.55
N VAL A 42 -9.69 -4.39 1.60
CA VAL A 42 -10.39 -3.33 0.87
C VAL A 42 -9.67 -2.90 -0.39
N SER A 43 -8.39 -3.24 -0.52
CA SER A 43 -7.60 -3.02 -1.73
C SER A 43 -6.40 -3.96 -1.74
N SER A 44 -6.01 -4.44 -2.91
CA SER A 44 -4.73 -5.12 -3.10
C SER A 44 -4.02 -4.62 -4.35
N TYR A 45 -2.70 -4.66 -4.29
CA TYR A 45 -1.85 -4.34 -5.41
C TYR A 45 -0.73 -5.37 -5.47
N GLY A 46 -0.59 -6.04 -6.61
CA GLY A 46 0.53 -6.94 -6.87
C GLY A 46 1.62 -6.20 -7.65
N TYR A 47 2.88 -6.38 -7.25
CA TYR A 47 4.02 -5.92 -8.03
C TYR A 47 5.05 -7.04 -8.19
N GLY A 48 5.76 -7.01 -9.33
CA GLY A 48 6.56 -8.13 -9.82
C GLY A 48 5.74 -9.18 -10.58
N SER A 49 6.41 -10.23 -11.03
CA SER A 49 5.88 -11.26 -11.95
C SER A 49 4.80 -12.17 -11.35
N LYS A 50 4.49 -12.02 -10.05
CA LYS A 50 3.34 -12.67 -9.41
C LYS A 50 2.05 -11.87 -9.46
N SER A 51 2.04 -10.67 -10.05
CA SER A 51 0.81 -9.99 -10.42
C SER A 51 0.21 -10.68 -11.65
N ARG A 52 -0.46 -11.81 -11.45
CA ARG A 52 -1.34 -12.39 -12.46
C ARG A 52 -2.72 -12.59 -11.84
N LEU A 53 -3.66 -11.90 -12.47
CA LEU A 53 -5.12 -11.98 -12.32
C LEU A 53 -5.61 -13.40 -12.02
#